data_AF-A0AAN5Q396-F1
#
_entry.id   AF-A0AAN5Q396-F1
#
_cell.length_a   1.000
_cell.length_b   1.000
_cell.length_c   1.000
_cell.angle_alpha   90.00
_cell.angle_beta   90.00
_cell.angle_gamma   90.00
#
_symmetry.space_group_name_H-M   'P 1'
#
loop_
_entity.id
_entity.type
_entity.pdbx_description
1 polymer ?
#
loop_
_entity_poly.entity_id
_entity_poly.type
_entity_poly.pdbx_seq_one_letter_code
_entity_poly.pdbx_strand_id
1 'polypeptide(L)'
;MMMRIFSRFSDRLVIFAFLVIIFVPGIGMFFEKQADEVRSLLNREPHQLPPINIKKIGRTDFKGIENWFVDHTLFMTSLSKFWSHVVYQLGASIKPGQAILGKEDWLFLGNDYAASIDQYTGRNKPTEEEILLKLSVLKQMNHLAKQNNIPFLVVIAPDKHEIYPEYLPTNVHKSSNKNRLDLLQEGMLARGIDFINLRQKEMEAKNTLGKQYGDLYLKGDSHWNYVGAYVAYQAISDYMQQKGLQSRQLQFHFIPRETTYSDLTNFLQLTHIKSNNPLPDVSNLKIDLFGRDIDGKEIKLDDFQGNPNGVILIAPYENINKAVQNKQTCLLIGDSFSESLSFYFHNDFYNTVRIHSGNTSWNLSDLIQKYHPDLIVYEKVERDLLYPLVNFQTIANQVSLELPKQALAARGELDKFKIGPDTISVNGWAYIPDLDAGNGEVFLKLSMGTHTYLYSMNKMQKQSVNLAFKQDGKHLDLSGFNGTISRKDLPSGLYKVSLIVLNGEEMGETELPGTYTLS
;
A
#
# COMPACT_ATOMS: atom_id res chain seq x y z
N MET A 1 -68.54 14.87 20.58
CA MET A 1 -67.61 15.46 21.57
C MET A 1 -66.41 14.54 21.86
N MET A 2 -66.61 13.23 22.03
CA MET A 2 -65.53 12.25 22.23
C MET A 2 -64.48 12.20 21.10
N MET A 3 -64.86 12.18 19.81
CA MET A 3 -63.90 12.15 18.67
C MET A 3 -62.93 13.35 18.63
N ARG A 4 -63.37 14.56 19.02
CA ARG A 4 -62.51 15.76 19.07
C ARG A 4 -61.55 15.76 20.27
N ILE A 5 -61.88 15.04 21.34
CA ILE A 5 -61.01 14.89 22.51
C ILE A 5 -59.93 13.86 22.19
N PHE A 6 -60.30 12.73 21.58
CA PHE A 6 -59.32 11.74 21.08
C PHE A 6 -58.36 12.33 20.04
N SER A 7 -58.83 13.18 19.12
CA SER A 7 -57.92 13.83 18.16
C SER A 7 -56.96 14.80 18.85
N ARG A 8 -57.43 15.63 19.80
CA ARG A 8 -56.55 16.58 20.52
C ARG A 8 -55.54 15.92 21.45
N PHE A 9 -55.89 14.79 22.06
CA PHE A 9 -54.94 13.99 22.83
C PHE A 9 -53.91 13.33 21.90
N SER A 10 -54.34 12.84 20.73
CA SER A 10 -53.46 12.36 19.68
C SER A 10 -52.50 13.46 19.19
N ASP A 11 -52.98 14.66 18.91
CA ASP A 11 -52.17 15.79 18.44
C ASP A 11 -51.12 16.20 19.48
N ARG A 12 -51.51 16.28 20.76
CA ARG A 12 -50.58 16.58 21.86
C ARG A 12 -49.52 15.50 22.05
N LEU A 13 -49.91 14.24 21.91
CA LEU A 13 -48.98 13.11 22.00
C LEU A 13 -48.00 13.12 20.83
N VAL A 14 -48.47 13.41 19.61
CA VAL A 14 -47.61 13.56 18.42
C VAL A 14 -46.66 14.74 18.58
N ILE A 15 -47.14 15.90 19.04
CA ILE A 15 -46.28 17.07 19.31
C ILE A 15 -45.24 16.74 20.37
N PHE A 16 -45.64 16.09 21.47
CA PHE A 16 -44.71 15.70 22.52
C PHE A 16 -43.66 14.71 21.99
N ALA A 17 -44.07 13.69 21.24
CA ALA A 17 -43.15 12.74 20.61
C ALA A 17 -42.18 13.44 19.63
N PHE A 18 -42.68 14.38 18.84
CA PHE A 18 -41.86 15.19 17.92
C PHE A 18 -40.82 16.03 18.66
N LEU A 19 -41.22 16.69 19.76
CA LEU A 19 -40.30 17.46 20.60
C LEU A 19 -39.25 16.53 21.24
N VAL A 20 -39.65 15.36 21.73
CA VAL A 20 -38.73 14.36 22.27
C VAL A 20 -37.71 13.92 21.19
N ILE A 21 -38.17 13.61 19.98
CA ILE A 21 -37.30 13.18 18.87
C ILE A 21 -36.27 14.26 18.47
N ILE A 22 -36.66 15.54 18.50
CA ILE A 22 -35.75 16.64 18.11
C ILE A 22 -34.79 17.01 19.24
N PHE A 23 -35.28 17.10 20.47
CA PHE A 23 -34.50 17.66 21.58
C PHE A 23 -33.66 16.62 22.32
N VAL A 24 -34.11 15.37 22.42
CA VAL A 24 -33.38 14.33 23.17
C VAL A 24 -32.01 14.01 22.56
N PRO A 25 -31.83 13.90 21.23
CA PRO A 25 -30.49 13.69 20.66
C PRO A 25 -29.49 14.79 21.07
N GLY A 26 -29.95 16.04 21.14
CA GLY A 26 -29.14 17.21 21.55
C GLY A 26 -28.77 17.26 23.03
N ILE A 27 -29.44 16.48 23.89
CA ILE A 27 -29.07 16.36 25.32
C ILE A 27 -27.63 15.85 25.47
N GLY A 28 -27.15 15.05 24.51
CA GLY A 28 -25.78 14.52 24.53
C GLY A 28 -24.68 15.57 24.48
N MET A 29 -24.97 16.80 24.05
CA MET A 29 -24.03 17.93 24.12
C MET A 29 -23.60 18.28 25.56
N PHE A 30 -24.41 17.88 26.56
CA PHE A 30 -24.13 18.14 27.97
C PHE A 30 -23.41 16.97 28.67
N PHE A 31 -23.16 15.88 27.94
CA PHE A 31 -22.45 14.70 28.44
C PHE A 31 -21.16 14.51 27.66
N GLU A 32 -20.08 14.22 28.37
CA GLU A 32 -18.85 13.80 27.72
C GLU A 32 -19.05 12.38 27.19
N LYS A 33 -19.16 12.23 25.86
CA LYS A 33 -19.37 10.92 25.25
C LYS A 33 -18.07 10.14 25.29
N GLN A 34 -18.17 8.84 25.59
CA GLN A 34 -17.03 7.92 25.66
C GLN A 34 -16.33 7.89 24.30
N ALA A 35 -15.09 8.39 24.24
CA ALA A 35 -14.26 8.46 23.03
C ALA A 35 -14.21 7.12 22.25
N ASP A 36 -14.38 6.01 22.97
CA ASP A 36 -14.40 4.66 22.42
C ASP A 36 -15.55 4.43 21.44
N GLU A 37 -16.72 5.06 21.65
CA GLU A 37 -17.83 4.95 20.71
C GLU A 37 -17.47 5.63 19.39
N VAL A 38 -16.95 6.86 19.43
CA VAL A 38 -16.53 7.59 18.22
C VAL A 38 -15.41 6.86 17.48
N ARG A 39 -14.41 6.34 18.21
CA ARG A 39 -13.35 5.51 17.64
C ARG A 39 -13.92 4.27 16.95
N SER A 40 -14.86 3.57 17.59
CA SER A 40 -15.45 2.34 17.04
C SER A 40 -16.28 2.57 15.76
N LEU A 41 -16.90 3.74 15.61
CA LEU A 41 -17.79 4.05 14.48
C LEU A 41 -17.12 4.77 13.33
N LEU A 42 -16.29 5.74 13.65
CA LEU A 42 -15.74 6.69 12.68
C LEU A 42 -14.24 6.48 12.47
N ASN A 43 -13.63 5.53 13.20
CA ASN A 43 -12.20 5.23 13.15
C ASN A 43 -11.33 6.49 13.26
N ARG A 44 -11.74 7.41 14.15
CA ARG A 44 -11.06 8.66 14.45
C ARG A 44 -11.32 9.08 15.90
N GLU A 45 -10.50 9.99 16.38
CA GLU A 45 -10.75 10.68 17.64
C GLU A 45 -11.97 11.61 17.52
N PRO A 46 -12.72 11.82 18.63
CA PRO A 46 -13.77 12.82 18.68
C PRO A 46 -13.19 14.22 18.43
N HIS A 47 -13.93 15.04 17.67
CA HIS A 47 -13.56 16.43 17.47
C HIS A 47 -13.66 17.18 18.80
N GLN A 48 -12.74 18.13 19.00
CA GLN A 48 -12.86 19.11 20.07
C GLN A 48 -13.75 20.26 19.59
N LEU A 49 -14.44 20.93 20.51
CA LEU A 49 -15.25 22.11 20.19
C LEU A 49 -14.31 23.24 19.74
N PRO A 50 -14.37 23.70 18.48
CA PRO A 50 -13.52 24.79 18.03
C PRO A 50 -13.93 26.12 18.68
N PRO A 51 -13.00 27.10 18.79
CA PRO A 51 -13.30 28.40 19.38
C PRO A 51 -14.30 29.17 18.52
N ILE A 52 -15.34 29.72 19.16
CA ILE A 52 -16.38 30.52 18.50
C ILE A 52 -15.93 31.98 18.44
N ASN A 53 -15.76 32.51 17.22
CA ASN A 53 -15.36 33.91 17.03
C ASN A 53 -16.59 34.82 16.90
N ILE A 54 -17.13 35.25 18.03
CA ILE A 54 -18.31 36.14 18.10
C ILE A 54 -18.09 37.53 17.46
N LYS A 55 -16.84 37.98 17.31
CA LYS A 55 -16.52 39.29 16.70
C LYS A 55 -16.32 39.21 15.19
N LYS A 56 -15.93 38.04 14.67
CA LYS A 56 -15.72 37.76 13.25
C LYS A 56 -16.32 36.39 12.93
N ILE A 57 -17.64 36.33 12.86
CA ILE A 57 -18.40 35.09 12.67
C ILE A 57 -17.92 34.31 11.44
N GLY A 58 -17.58 34.99 10.34
CA GLY A 58 -17.03 34.37 9.13
C GLY A 58 -15.64 33.71 9.28
N ARG A 59 -15.00 33.82 10.45
CA ARG A 59 -13.78 33.08 10.82
C ARG A 59 -14.04 31.92 11.78
N THR A 60 -15.30 31.64 12.10
CA THR A 60 -15.69 30.50 12.94
C THR A 60 -15.64 29.23 12.09
N ASP A 61 -15.06 28.17 12.65
CA ASP A 61 -15.06 26.85 12.03
C ASP A 61 -16.40 26.14 12.26
N PHE A 62 -17.41 26.51 11.48
CA PHE A 62 -18.73 25.90 11.56
C PHE A 62 -18.73 24.40 11.27
N LYS A 63 -17.82 23.94 10.41
CA LYS A 63 -17.68 22.52 10.09
C LYS A 63 -17.11 21.74 11.28
N GLY A 64 -16.13 22.31 11.98
CA GLY A 64 -15.64 21.76 13.24
C GLY A 64 -16.71 21.71 14.33
N ILE A 65 -17.57 22.72 14.44
CA ILE A 65 -18.72 22.73 15.37
C ILE A 65 -19.72 21.64 15.00
N GLU A 66 -20.05 21.50 13.72
CA GLU A 66 -20.95 20.44 13.22
C GLU A 66 -20.39 19.05 13.54
N ASN A 67 -19.10 18.82 13.27
CA ASN A 67 -18.44 17.56 13.57
C ASN A 67 -18.43 17.24 15.07
N TRP A 68 -18.14 18.24 15.92
CA TRP A 68 -18.24 18.12 17.36
C TRP A 68 -19.67 17.77 17.79
N PHE A 69 -20.68 18.45 17.24
CA PHE A 69 -22.08 18.19 17.55
C PHE A 69 -22.50 16.75 17.19
N VAL A 70 -22.10 16.27 16.00
CA VAL A 70 -22.35 14.89 15.57
C VAL A 70 -21.71 13.89 16.53
N ASP A 71 -20.50 14.15 17.01
CA ASP A 71 -19.79 13.29 17.97
C ASP A 71 -20.49 13.22 19.33
N HIS A 72 -21.20 14.28 19.74
CA HIS A 72 -21.88 14.38 21.04
C HIS A 72 -23.38 14.06 20.98
N THR A 73 -23.96 13.82 19.81
CA THR A 73 -25.39 13.54 19.66
C THR A 73 -25.76 12.16 20.24
N LEU A 74 -26.75 12.09 21.14
CA LEU A 74 -27.25 10.82 21.69
C LEU A 74 -27.87 9.97 20.59
N PHE A 75 -27.70 8.65 20.71
CA PHE A 75 -28.27 7.64 19.80
C PHE A 75 -27.84 7.75 18.33
N MET A 76 -26.94 8.67 17.96
CA MET A 76 -26.50 8.85 16.57
C MET A 76 -25.94 7.55 15.97
N THR A 77 -25.20 6.79 16.76
CA THR A 77 -24.73 5.43 16.42
C THR A 77 -25.87 4.49 16.06
N SER A 78 -26.86 4.36 16.94
CA SER A 78 -28.00 3.46 16.76
C SER A 78 -28.85 3.88 15.57
N LEU A 79 -29.04 5.19 15.39
CA LEU A 79 -29.75 5.76 14.25
C LEU A 79 -28.98 5.53 12.94
N SER A 80 -27.66 5.70 12.94
CA SER A 80 -26.81 5.46 11.77
C SER A 80 -26.81 3.99 11.37
N LYS A 81 -26.68 3.07 12.33
CA LYS A 81 -26.81 1.61 12.10
C LYS A 81 -28.19 1.23 11.59
N PHE A 82 -29.25 1.77 12.20
CA PHE A 82 -30.63 1.55 11.75
C PHE A 82 -30.83 2.03 10.31
N TRP A 83 -30.39 3.27 10.01
CA TRP A 83 -30.49 3.83 8.68
C TRP A 83 -29.67 3.02 7.66
N SER A 84 -28.46 2.59 8.04
CA SER A 84 -27.65 1.73 7.20
C SER A 84 -28.35 0.41 6.89
N HIS A 85 -28.97 -0.22 7.90
CA HIS A 85 -29.75 -1.44 7.68
C HIS A 85 -30.92 -1.19 6.73
N VAL A 86 -31.68 -0.11 6.88
CA VAL A 86 -32.78 0.26 5.97
C VAL A 86 -32.27 0.43 4.53
N VAL A 87 -31.20 1.20 4.33
CA VAL A 87 -30.62 1.45 3.00
C VAL A 87 -30.05 0.17 2.38
N TYR A 88 -29.43 -0.69 3.18
CA TYR A 88 -28.98 -2.02 2.76
C TYR A 88 -30.15 -2.91 2.30
N GLN A 89 -31.27 -2.93 3.03
CA GLN A 89 -32.48 -3.68 2.61
C GLN A 89 -33.08 -3.15 1.29
N LEU A 90 -32.85 -1.87 0.98
CA LEU A 90 -33.21 -1.27 -0.30
C LEU A 90 -32.20 -1.57 -1.43
N GLY A 91 -31.16 -2.35 -1.15
CA GLY A 91 -30.12 -2.72 -2.12
C GLY A 91 -29.11 -1.60 -2.39
N ALA A 92 -28.96 -0.65 -1.47
CA ALA A 92 -28.07 0.50 -1.62
C ALA A 92 -27.00 0.56 -0.52
N SER A 93 -25.92 1.29 -0.80
CA SER A 93 -24.86 1.59 0.16
C SER A 93 -25.06 2.99 0.73
N ILE A 94 -24.90 3.15 2.04
CA ILE A 94 -24.84 4.49 2.66
C ILE A 94 -23.53 5.24 2.31
N LYS A 95 -22.51 4.53 1.83
CA LYS A 95 -21.20 5.08 1.44
C LYS A 95 -20.71 4.39 0.16
N PRO A 96 -21.35 4.63 -1.00
CA PRO A 96 -21.03 3.92 -2.24
C PRO A 96 -19.61 4.21 -2.75
N GLY A 97 -19.00 5.33 -2.33
CA GLY A 97 -17.57 5.60 -2.56
C GLY A 97 -16.66 4.63 -1.81
N GLN A 98 -17.03 4.19 -0.61
CA GLN A 98 -16.20 3.32 0.23
C GLN A 98 -16.49 1.83 -0.01
N ALA A 99 -17.76 1.45 -0.07
CA ALA A 99 -18.18 0.08 -0.29
C ALA A 99 -19.48 0.01 -1.11
N ILE A 100 -19.53 -0.93 -2.05
CA ILE A 100 -20.71 -1.22 -2.88
C ILE A 100 -21.31 -2.57 -2.47
N LEU A 101 -22.64 -2.68 -2.56
CA LEU A 101 -23.36 -3.94 -2.32
C LEU A 101 -23.39 -4.74 -3.61
N GLY A 102 -22.89 -5.96 -3.58
CA GLY A 102 -23.05 -6.98 -4.59
C GLY A 102 -24.24 -7.90 -4.32
N LYS A 103 -24.32 -8.97 -5.11
CA LYS A 103 -25.31 -10.04 -4.95
C LYS A 103 -24.97 -10.89 -3.74
N GLU A 104 -26.01 -11.52 -3.19
CA GLU A 104 -25.87 -12.46 -2.09
C GLU A 104 -25.04 -11.87 -0.93
N ASP A 105 -25.27 -10.62 -0.54
CA ASP A 105 -24.54 -9.84 0.51
C ASP A 105 -23.03 -9.69 0.36
N TRP A 106 -22.45 -10.01 -0.79
CA TRP A 106 -21.04 -9.68 -1.02
C TRP A 106 -20.86 -8.17 -1.06
N LEU A 107 -19.90 -7.66 -0.30
CA LEU A 107 -19.51 -6.25 -0.36
C LEU A 107 -18.25 -6.11 -1.22
N PHE A 108 -18.09 -5.02 -1.95
CA PHE A 108 -16.85 -4.73 -2.68
C PHE A 108 -16.37 -3.31 -2.35
N LEU A 109 -15.07 -3.07 -2.45
CA LEU A 109 -14.52 -1.72 -2.32
C LEU A 109 -15.12 -0.79 -3.37
N GLY A 110 -15.42 0.44 -2.98
CA GLY A 110 -15.82 1.52 -3.88
C GLY A 110 -14.61 2.30 -4.41
N ASN A 111 -14.90 3.39 -5.13
CA ASN A 111 -13.88 4.18 -5.81
C ASN A 111 -13.05 5.13 -4.92
N ASP A 112 -13.42 5.33 -3.65
CA ASP A 112 -12.62 6.10 -2.69
C ASP A 112 -11.28 5.40 -2.39
N TYR A 113 -11.19 4.10 -2.69
CA TYR A 113 -9.98 3.29 -2.55
C TYR A 113 -9.39 2.98 -3.93
N ALA A 114 -8.43 3.81 -4.35
CA ALA A 114 -7.71 3.67 -5.61
C ALA A 114 -8.60 3.63 -6.86
N ALA A 115 -9.82 4.20 -6.85
CA ALA A 115 -10.75 4.08 -7.96
C ALA A 115 -11.02 2.60 -8.37
N SER A 116 -11.03 1.67 -7.41
CA SER A 116 -11.05 0.21 -7.62
C SER A 116 -12.05 -0.26 -8.69
N ILE A 117 -13.31 0.19 -8.62
CA ILE A 117 -14.36 -0.19 -9.60
C ILE A 117 -14.14 0.50 -10.95
N ASP A 118 -13.66 1.74 -10.97
CA ASP A 118 -13.36 2.44 -12.22
C ASP A 118 -12.14 1.85 -12.93
N GLN A 119 -11.16 1.32 -12.18
CA GLN A 119 -10.06 0.54 -12.75
C GLN A 119 -10.61 -0.74 -13.41
N TYR A 120 -11.43 -1.51 -12.68
CA TYR A 120 -12.02 -2.76 -13.18
C TYR A 120 -12.89 -2.57 -14.42
N THR A 121 -13.72 -1.51 -14.41
CA THR A 121 -14.61 -1.18 -15.54
C THR A 121 -13.90 -0.44 -16.69
N GLY A 122 -12.63 -0.05 -16.50
CA GLY A 122 -11.85 0.69 -17.51
C GLY A 122 -12.23 2.16 -17.67
N ARG A 123 -13.00 2.72 -16.73
CA ARG A 123 -13.31 4.15 -16.63
C ARG A 123 -12.10 4.96 -16.16
N ASN A 124 -11.27 4.36 -15.32
CA ASN A 124 -9.98 4.90 -14.91
C ASN A 124 -8.86 4.17 -15.65
N LYS A 125 -8.48 4.70 -16.82
CA LYS A 125 -7.45 4.11 -17.69
C LYS A 125 -6.05 4.46 -17.20
N PRO A 126 -5.08 3.52 -17.24
CA PRO A 126 -3.68 3.85 -16.99
C PRO A 126 -3.12 4.81 -18.03
N THR A 127 -2.23 5.69 -17.59
CA THR A 127 -1.34 6.44 -18.49
C THR A 127 -0.01 5.71 -18.64
N GLU A 128 0.70 5.91 -19.74
CA GLU A 128 2.02 5.30 -19.95
C GLU A 128 3.01 5.78 -18.87
N GLU A 129 2.90 7.04 -18.44
CA GLU A 129 3.74 7.65 -17.41
C GLU A 129 3.55 6.98 -16.05
N GLU A 130 2.31 6.67 -15.65
CA GLU A 130 2.01 5.93 -14.42
C GLU A 130 2.76 4.58 -14.40
N ILE A 131 2.68 3.85 -15.52
CA ILE A 131 3.31 2.54 -15.69
C ILE A 131 4.84 2.67 -15.65
N LEU A 132 5.41 3.59 -16.40
CA LEU A 132 6.87 3.78 -16.49
C LEU A 132 7.48 4.25 -15.17
N LEU A 133 6.81 5.12 -14.42
CA LEU A 133 7.24 5.52 -13.07
C LEU A 133 7.26 4.33 -12.11
N LYS A 134 6.20 3.51 -12.12
CA LYS A 134 6.15 2.32 -11.26
C LYS A 134 7.22 1.30 -11.62
N LEU A 135 7.42 1.03 -12.91
CA LEU A 135 8.47 0.13 -13.40
C LEU A 135 9.87 0.64 -13.03
N SER A 136 10.10 1.95 -13.08
CA SER A 136 11.37 2.54 -12.64
C SER A 136 11.64 2.24 -11.16
N VAL A 137 10.65 2.37 -10.28
CA VAL A 137 10.81 2.07 -8.86
C VAL A 137 11.11 0.59 -8.64
N LEU A 138 10.35 -0.30 -9.28
CA LEU A 138 10.57 -1.76 -9.16
C LEU A 138 11.94 -2.18 -9.71
N LYS A 139 12.40 -1.57 -10.81
CA LYS A 139 13.72 -1.84 -11.39
C LYS A 139 14.85 -1.42 -10.45
N GLN A 140 14.72 -0.25 -9.81
CA GLN A 140 15.70 0.20 -8.82
C GLN A 140 15.74 -0.70 -7.58
N MET A 141 14.59 -1.16 -7.08
CA MET A 141 14.54 -2.15 -5.99
C MET A 141 15.23 -3.46 -6.42
N ASN A 142 14.94 -3.94 -7.63
CA ASN A 142 15.57 -5.13 -8.19
C ASN A 142 17.09 -4.98 -8.34
N HIS A 143 17.57 -3.83 -8.82
CA HIS A 143 19.01 -3.53 -8.90
C HIS A 143 19.67 -3.55 -7.52
N LEU A 144 19.04 -2.92 -6.52
CA LEU A 144 19.55 -2.87 -5.16
C LEU A 144 19.60 -4.26 -4.50
N ALA A 145 18.61 -5.12 -4.77
CA ALA A 145 18.63 -6.50 -4.31
C ALA A 145 19.72 -7.32 -5.02
N LYS A 146 19.80 -7.22 -6.37
CA LYS A 146 20.75 -7.96 -7.20
C LYS A 146 22.20 -7.62 -6.86
N GLN A 147 22.54 -6.35 -6.59
CA GLN A 147 23.90 -5.98 -6.19
C GLN A 147 24.33 -6.59 -4.84
N ASN A 148 23.35 -6.98 -3.99
CA ASN A 148 23.59 -7.69 -2.74
C ASN A 148 23.41 -9.21 -2.86
N ASN A 149 23.23 -9.74 -4.09
CA ASN A 149 22.94 -11.15 -4.37
C ASN A 149 21.66 -11.69 -3.72
N ILE A 150 20.64 -10.84 -3.59
CA ILE A 150 19.36 -11.18 -2.95
C ILE A 150 18.29 -11.29 -4.05
N PRO A 151 17.56 -12.42 -4.16
CA PRO A 151 16.38 -12.52 -5.01
C PRO A 151 15.32 -11.47 -4.61
N PHE A 152 14.79 -10.76 -5.59
CA PHE A 152 13.71 -9.80 -5.43
C PHE A 152 12.47 -10.28 -6.18
N LEU A 153 11.36 -10.45 -5.46
CA LEU A 153 10.11 -10.96 -5.99
C LEU A 153 8.99 -9.95 -5.78
N VAL A 154 8.30 -9.59 -6.86
CA VAL A 154 7.03 -8.85 -6.77
C VAL A 154 5.86 -9.82 -6.72
N VAL A 155 4.99 -9.72 -5.72
CA VAL A 155 3.80 -10.57 -5.58
C VAL A 155 2.57 -9.69 -5.65
N ILE A 156 1.68 -9.99 -6.59
CA ILE A 156 0.49 -9.18 -6.85
C ILE A 156 -0.75 -9.96 -6.45
N ALA A 157 -1.41 -9.48 -5.40
CA ALA A 157 -2.71 -9.99 -4.97
C ALA A 157 -3.82 -9.39 -5.84
N PRO A 158 -4.75 -10.21 -6.37
CA PRO A 158 -5.89 -9.69 -7.11
C PRO A 158 -6.87 -9.01 -6.15
N ASP A 159 -7.64 -8.06 -6.67
CA ASP A 159 -8.81 -7.58 -5.98
C ASP A 159 -9.91 -8.64 -5.95
N LYS A 160 -10.74 -8.59 -4.91
CA LYS A 160 -11.85 -9.54 -4.73
C LYS A 160 -12.78 -9.64 -5.93
N HIS A 161 -12.97 -8.53 -6.66
CA HIS A 161 -13.82 -8.46 -7.83
C HIS A 161 -13.24 -9.17 -9.07
N GLU A 162 -11.93 -9.43 -9.12
CA GLU A 162 -11.31 -10.27 -10.17
C GLU A 162 -11.56 -11.76 -9.92
N ILE A 163 -11.63 -12.18 -8.66
CA ILE A 163 -11.83 -13.58 -8.28
C ILE A 163 -13.31 -13.94 -8.16
N TYR A 164 -14.15 -13.00 -7.75
CA TYR A 164 -15.59 -13.19 -7.56
C TYR A 164 -16.45 -12.19 -8.36
N PRO A 165 -16.26 -12.09 -9.69
CA PRO A 165 -17.04 -11.17 -10.52
C PRO A 165 -18.53 -11.52 -10.57
N GLU A 166 -18.92 -12.77 -10.33
CA GLU A 166 -20.31 -13.21 -10.37
C GLU A 166 -21.19 -12.54 -9.30
N TYR A 167 -20.58 -12.13 -8.18
CA TYR A 167 -21.27 -11.46 -7.09
C TYR A 167 -21.27 -9.93 -7.24
N LEU A 168 -20.63 -9.36 -8.27
CA LEU A 168 -20.74 -7.93 -8.54
C LEU A 168 -22.18 -7.52 -8.92
N PRO A 169 -22.55 -6.24 -8.70
CA PRO A 169 -23.78 -5.67 -9.25
C PRO A 169 -23.88 -5.90 -10.77
N THR A 170 -25.09 -6.09 -11.27
CA THR A 170 -25.34 -6.40 -12.69
C THR A 170 -24.89 -5.31 -13.66
N ASN A 171 -24.70 -4.08 -13.19
CA ASN A 171 -24.23 -2.93 -13.98
C ASN A 171 -22.70 -2.73 -13.92
N VAL A 172 -21.96 -3.58 -13.22
CA VAL A 172 -20.49 -3.52 -13.13
C VAL A 172 -19.90 -4.63 -13.99
N HIS A 173 -19.24 -4.24 -15.08
CA HIS A 173 -18.63 -5.18 -16.02
C HIS A 173 -17.15 -4.89 -16.20
N LYS A 174 -16.34 -5.95 -16.27
CA LYS A 174 -14.92 -5.84 -16.55
C LYS A 174 -14.69 -5.21 -17.92
N SER A 175 -13.72 -4.30 -18.01
CA SER A 175 -13.26 -3.81 -19.31
C SER A 175 -12.56 -4.92 -20.10
N SER A 176 -12.69 -4.89 -21.43
CA SER A 176 -11.88 -5.72 -22.33
C SER A 176 -10.51 -5.11 -22.65
N ASN A 177 -10.28 -3.85 -22.25
CA ASN A 177 -9.00 -3.19 -22.43
C ASN A 177 -7.96 -3.73 -21.44
N LYS A 178 -6.68 -3.68 -21.83
CA LYS A 178 -5.57 -3.93 -20.90
C LYS A 178 -5.68 -3.01 -19.69
N ASN A 179 -5.61 -3.58 -18.50
CA ASN A 179 -5.59 -2.83 -17.26
C ASN A 179 -4.14 -2.57 -16.80
N ARG A 180 -3.99 -1.89 -15.66
CA ARG A 180 -2.67 -1.56 -15.08
C ARG A 180 -1.81 -2.78 -14.83
N LEU A 181 -2.41 -3.83 -14.29
CA LEU A 181 -1.70 -5.07 -14.00
C LEU A 181 -1.15 -5.68 -15.29
N ASP A 182 -1.96 -5.74 -16.35
CA ASP A 182 -1.53 -6.28 -17.64
C ASP A 182 -0.31 -5.52 -18.19
N LEU A 183 -0.35 -4.18 -18.16
CA LEU A 183 0.76 -3.32 -18.62
C LEU A 183 2.01 -3.43 -17.74
N LEU A 184 1.84 -3.52 -16.41
CA LEU A 184 2.95 -3.70 -15.48
C LEU A 184 3.61 -5.07 -15.63
N GLN A 185 2.85 -6.14 -15.85
CA GLN A 185 3.40 -7.47 -16.10
C GLN A 185 4.27 -7.48 -17.36
N GLU A 186 3.77 -6.92 -18.46
CA GLU A 186 4.54 -6.78 -19.70
C GLU A 186 5.84 -5.99 -19.46
N GLY A 187 5.74 -4.88 -18.73
CA GLY A 187 6.89 -4.04 -18.39
C GLY A 187 7.92 -4.69 -17.47
N MET A 188 7.48 -5.50 -16.50
CA MET A 188 8.34 -6.25 -15.58
C MET A 188 9.07 -7.38 -16.31
N LEU A 189 8.37 -8.14 -17.16
CA LEU A 189 8.99 -9.18 -18.01
C LEU A 189 10.09 -8.59 -18.89
N ALA A 190 9.79 -7.47 -19.57
CA ALA A 190 10.76 -6.80 -20.44
C ALA A 190 12.00 -6.26 -19.71
N ARG A 191 11.93 -6.09 -18.38
CA ARG A 191 13.02 -5.57 -17.54
C ARG A 191 13.70 -6.65 -16.69
N GLY A 192 13.30 -7.92 -16.83
CA GLY A 192 13.84 -9.02 -16.03
C GLY A 192 13.55 -8.87 -14.53
N ILE A 193 12.38 -8.33 -14.18
CA ILE A 193 11.90 -8.26 -12.79
C ILE A 193 11.04 -9.50 -12.54
N ASP A 194 11.42 -10.32 -11.57
CA ASP A 194 10.64 -11.50 -11.18
C ASP A 194 9.34 -11.07 -10.52
N PHE A 195 8.22 -11.65 -10.95
CA PHE A 195 6.92 -11.42 -10.32
C PHE A 195 6.00 -12.63 -10.36
N ILE A 196 5.02 -12.65 -9.45
CA ILE A 196 3.90 -13.57 -9.42
C ILE A 196 2.61 -12.76 -9.47
N ASN A 197 1.80 -12.99 -10.50
CA ASN A 197 0.39 -12.58 -10.51
C ASN A 197 -0.46 -13.74 -9.95
N LEU A 198 -1.14 -13.51 -8.83
CA LEU A 198 -1.92 -14.55 -8.15
C LEU A 198 -3.30 -14.79 -8.76
N ARG A 199 -3.78 -13.94 -9.68
CA ARG A 199 -5.16 -14.02 -10.22
C ARG A 199 -5.53 -15.42 -10.71
N GLN A 200 -4.70 -16.03 -11.57
CA GLN A 200 -5.01 -17.36 -12.11
C GLN A 200 -4.91 -18.44 -11.04
N LYS A 201 -3.89 -18.39 -10.18
CA LYS A 201 -3.70 -19.35 -9.09
C LYS A 201 -4.88 -19.32 -8.11
N GLU A 202 -5.40 -18.15 -7.79
CA GLU A 202 -6.56 -18.00 -6.93
C GLU A 202 -7.86 -18.43 -7.60
N MET A 203 -8.02 -18.21 -8.90
CA MET A 203 -9.17 -18.74 -9.65
C MET A 203 -9.18 -20.29 -9.67
N GLU A 204 -8.01 -20.91 -9.80
CA GLU A 204 -7.85 -22.37 -9.70
C GLU A 204 -8.10 -22.84 -8.25
N ALA A 205 -7.55 -22.14 -7.25
CA ALA A 205 -7.74 -22.44 -5.85
C ALA A 205 -9.19 -22.28 -5.37
N LYS A 206 -9.93 -21.30 -5.90
CA LYS A 206 -11.37 -21.12 -5.65
C LYS A 206 -12.16 -22.37 -6.01
N ASN A 207 -11.76 -23.08 -7.07
CA ASN A 207 -12.40 -24.30 -7.52
C ASN A 207 -11.96 -25.57 -6.79
N THR A 208 -10.93 -25.48 -5.95
CA THR A 208 -10.35 -26.58 -5.18
C THR A 208 -10.46 -26.31 -3.68
N LEU A 209 -9.54 -25.53 -3.11
CA LEU A 209 -9.56 -25.09 -1.71
C LEU A 209 -10.86 -24.36 -1.36
N GLY A 210 -11.39 -23.53 -2.27
CA GLY A 210 -12.64 -22.81 -2.07
C GLY A 210 -13.85 -23.73 -1.84
N LYS A 211 -13.89 -24.87 -2.53
CA LYS A 211 -14.94 -25.90 -2.34
C LYS A 211 -14.76 -26.69 -1.05
N GLN A 212 -13.52 -26.84 -0.59
CA GLN A 212 -13.19 -27.64 0.59
C GLN A 212 -13.35 -26.85 1.89
N TYR A 213 -12.91 -25.59 1.90
CA TYR A 213 -12.79 -24.76 3.10
C TYR A 213 -13.65 -23.48 3.05
N GLY A 214 -14.44 -23.30 1.99
CA GLY A 214 -15.22 -22.09 1.70
C GLY A 214 -14.39 -21.02 1.00
N ASP A 215 -14.99 -19.85 0.72
CA ASP A 215 -14.39 -18.80 -0.12
C ASP A 215 -12.98 -18.39 0.33
N LEU A 216 -12.15 -17.98 -0.64
CA LEU A 216 -10.79 -17.44 -0.42
C LEU A 216 -10.78 -16.00 0.11
N TYR A 217 -11.89 -15.27 -0.03
CA TYR A 217 -12.05 -13.90 0.42
C TYR A 217 -13.21 -13.78 1.40
N LEU A 218 -13.10 -12.83 2.32
CA LEU A 218 -14.21 -12.55 3.22
C LEU A 218 -15.29 -11.75 2.49
N LYS A 219 -16.53 -12.18 2.66
CA LYS A 219 -17.73 -11.59 2.04
C LYS A 219 -17.90 -10.10 2.37
N GLY A 220 -17.74 -9.77 3.66
CA GLY A 220 -17.88 -8.43 4.22
C GLY A 220 -16.59 -7.61 4.31
N ASP A 221 -15.47 -8.11 3.80
CA ASP A 221 -14.15 -7.48 3.89
C ASP A 221 -13.59 -7.15 2.51
N SER A 222 -12.53 -6.33 2.43
CA SER A 222 -11.78 -6.10 1.21
C SER A 222 -10.67 -7.14 0.95
N HIS A 223 -10.29 -7.92 1.97
CA HIS A 223 -9.14 -8.83 1.95
C HIS A 223 -9.48 -10.30 1.64
N TRP A 224 -8.45 -11.04 1.23
CA TRP A 224 -8.47 -12.49 1.32
C TRP A 224 -8.55 -12.97 2.78
N ASN A 225 -8.93 -14.22 3.00
CA ASN A 225 -8.73 -14.88 4.29
C ASN A 225 -7.43 -15.70 4.29
N TYR A 226 -7.20 -16.49 5.34
CA TYR A 226 -5.99 -17.32 5.41
C TYR A 226 -5.91 -18.36 4.30
N VAL A 227 -7.02 -18.85 3.73
CA VAL A 227 -6.99 -19.79 2.60
C VAL A 227 -6.50 -19.09 1.34
N GLY A 228 -6.97 -17.87 1.06
CA GLY A 228 -6.45 -17.07 -0.06
C GLY A 228 -4.96 -16.76 0.11
N ALA A 229 -4.55 -16.31 1.29
CA ALA A 229 -3.13 -16.07 1.60
C ALA A 229 -2.27 -17.35 1.50
N TYR A 230 -2.83 -18.53 1.71
CA TYR A 230 -2.12 -19.79 1.52
C TYR A 230 -1.77 -20.03 0.04
N VAL A 231 -2.62 -19.61 -0.89
CA VAL A 231 -2.34 -19.69 -2.34
C VAL A 231 -1.12 -18.83 -2.68
N ALA A 232 -1.04 -17.62 -2.10
CA ALA A 232 0.12 -16.75 -2.24
C ALA A 232 1.39 -17.41 -1.67
N TYR A 233 1.32 -17.98 -0.47
CA TYR A 233 2.42 -18.71 0.14
C TYR A 233 2.91 -19.87 -0.73
N GLN A 234 2.02 -20.69 -1.27
CA GLN A 234 2.40 -21.80 -2.15
C GLN A 234 3.15 -21.32 -3.38
N ALA A 235 2.67 -20.25 -4.02
CA ALA A 235 3.34 -19.67 -5.19
C ALA A 235 4.74 -19.13 -4.86
N ILE A 236 4.91 -18.51 -3.70
CA ILE A 236 6.19 -17.96 -3.24
C ILE A 236 7.14 -19.09 -2.85
N SER A 237 6.64 -20.14 -2.21
CA SER A 237 7.39 -21.36 -1.88
C SER A 237 7.96 -22.03 -3.13
N ASP A 238 7.17 -22.14 -4.21
CA ASP A 238 7.65 -22.65 -5.50
C ASP A 238 8.77 -21.77 -6.08
N TYR A 239 8.63 -20.45 -6.00
CA TYR A 239 9.67 -19.51 -6.43
C TYR A 239 10.96 -19.65 -5.60
N MET A 240 10.83 -19.79 -4.28
CA MET A 240 11.96 -20.02 -3.38
C MET A 240 12.76 -21.25 -3.79
N GLN A 241 12.09 -22.36 -4.12
CA GLN A 241 12.76 -23.57 -4.61
C GLN A 241 13.49 -23.33 -5.93
N GLN A 242 12.89 -22.61 -6.87
CA GLN A 242 13.53 -22.27 -8.15
C GLN A 242 14.79 -21.42 -7.97
N LYS A 243 14.85 -20.62 -6.91
CA LYS A 243 16.03 -19.82 -6.54
C LYS A 243 17.01 -20.54 -5.62
N GLY A 244 16.76 -21.80 -5.26
CA GLY A 244 17.62 -22.59 -4.37
C GLY A 244 17.54 -22.21 -2.89
N LEU A 245 16.49 -21.47 -2.49
CA LEU A 245 16.21 -21.16 -1.09
C LEU A 245 15.51 -22.35 -0.42
N GLN A 246 15.75 -22.57 0.88
CA GLN A 246 15.01 -23.62 1.61
C GLN A 246 13.57 -23.16 1.81
N SER A 247 12.63 -23.99 1.39
CA SER A 247 11.21 -23.87 1.71
C SER A 247 10.72 -25.20 2.28
N ARG A 248 9.86 -25.14 3.30
CA ARG A 248 9.36 -26.34 3.98
C ARG A 248 8.14 -26.94 3.28
N GLN A 249 7.54 -26.24 2.32
CA GLN A 249 6.33 -26.65 1.58
C GLN A 249 5.25 -27.22 2.52
N LEU A 250 4.94 -26.48 3.57
CA LEU A 250 3.99 -26.94 4.58
C LEU A 250 2.58 -27.06 3.97
N GLN A 251 1.95 -28.18 4.26
CA GLN A 251 0.56 -28.46 3.88
C GLN A 251 -0.35 -28.09 5.06
N PHE A 252 -1.25 -27.13 4.84
CA PHE A 252 -2.15 -26.66 5.87
C PHE A 252 -3.56 -27.21 5.65
N HIS A 253 -4.16 -27.70 6.73
CA HIS A 253 -5.60 -27.90 6.84
C HIS A 253 -6.20 -26.68 7.54
N PHE A 254 -7.49 -26.44 7.34
CA PHE A 254 -8.15 -25.27 7.90
C PHE A 254 -9.33 -25.67 8.78
N ILE A 255 -9.41 -25.02 9.95
CA ILE A 255 -10.48 -25.18 10.92
C ILE A 255 -11.57 -24.15 10.58
N PRO A 256 -12.82 -24.59 10.28
CA PRO A 256 -13.92 -23.70 9.97
C PRO A 256 -14.18 -22.65 11.05
N ARG A 257 -14.31 -21.39 10.63
CA ARG A 257 -14.59 -20.22 11.47
C ARG A 257 -15.39 -19.21 10.65
N GLU A 258 -16.22 -18.42 11.33
CA GLU A 258 -16.97 -17.32 10.73
C GLU A 258 -16.63 -16.01 11.45
N THR A 259 -16.76 -14.89 10.74
CA THR A 259 -16.77 -13.54 11.33
C THR A 259 -17.89 -12.71 10.71
N THR A 260 -18.45 -11.79 11.50
CA THR A 260 -19.39 -10.76 11.02
C THR A 260 -18.81 -9.35 11.04
N TYR A 261 -17.60 -9.20 11.58
CA TYR A 261 -16.90 -7.93 11.71
C TYR A 261 -15.67 -7.95 10.79
N SER A 262 -15.64 -6.99 9.87
CA SER A 262 -14.68 -6.87 8.76
C SER A 262 -14.66 -5.45 8.20
N ASP A 263 -13.69 -5.15 7.34
CA ASP A 263 -13.41 -3.83 6.76
C ASP A 263 -14.65 -3.15 6.15
N LEU A 264 -15.31 -3.77 5.16
CA LEU A 264 -16.43 -3.14 4.44
C LEU A 264 -17.71 -3.12 5.27
N THR A 265 -17.95 -4.15 6.09
CA THR A 265 -19.03 -4.14 7.08
C THR A 265 -18.88 -2.99 8.07
N ASN A 266 -17.65 -2.58 8.42
CA ASN A 266 -17.41 -1.42 9.27
C ASN A 266 -17.72 -0.11 8.55
N PHE A 267 -17.31 0.04 7.28
CA PHE A 267 -17.66 1.22 6.49
C PHE A 267 -19.17 1.45 6.44
N LEU A 268 -19.92 0.36 6.29
CA LEU A 268 -21.38 0.35 6.21
C LEU A 268 -22.06 0.15 7.57
N GLN A 269 -21.33 -0.06 8.68
CA GLN A 269 -21.89 -0.34 9.99
C GLN A 269 -22.91 -1.50 10.02
N LEU A 270 -22.68 -2.53 9.21
CA LEU A 270 -23.50 -3.74 9.13
C LEU A 270 -22.91 -4.82 10.03
N THR A 271 -23.76 -5.54 10.77
CA THR A 271 -23.31 -6.56 11.75
C THR A 271 -23.80 -7.98 11.45
N HIS A 272 -24.56 -8.15 10.37
CA HIS A 272 -25.24 -9.40 10.04
C HIS A 272 -24.62 -10.15 8.85
N ILE A 273 -23.70 -9.52 8.11
CA ILE A 273 -23.02 -10.16 6.97
C ILE A 273 -21.96 -11.10 7.52
N LYS A 274 -22.16 -12.39 7.30
CA LYS A 274 -21.22 -13.44 7.69
C LYS A 274 -20.19 -13.70 6.60
N SER A 275 -18.93 -13.80 7.00
CA SER A 275 -17.82 -14.18 6.14
C SER A 275 -17.21 -15.48 6.64
N ASN A 276 -16.92 -16.39 5.71
CA ASN A 276 -16.08 -17.55 5.97
C ASN A 276 -14.64 -17.10 6.23
N ASN A 277 -14.08 -17.42 7.39
CA ASN A 277 -12.73 -17.02 7.81
C ASN A 277 -11.98 -18.16 8.51
N PRO A 278 -11.82 -19.32 7.84
CA PRO A 278 -11.24 -20.49 8.46
C PRO A 278 -9.76 -20.24 8.78
N LEU A 279 -9.30 -20.79 9.90
CA LEU A 279 -7.95 -20.59 10.40
C LEU A 279 -7.08 -21.82 10.13
N PRO A 280 -5.79 -21.65 9.79
CA PRO A 280 -4.84 -22.75 9.70
C PRO A 280 -4.84 -23.62 10.96
N ASP A 281 -4.82 -24.94 10.79
CA ASP A 281 -4.63 -25.88 11.89
C ASP A 281 -3.15 -25.91 12.30
N VAL A 282 -2.86 -25.35 13.48
CA VAL A 282 -1.51 -25.25 14.04
C VAL A 282 -1.12 -26.45 14.91
N SER A 283 -2.01 -27.42 15.11
CA SER A 283 -1.80 -28.54 16.06
C SER A 283 -0.53 -29.37 15.77
N ASN A 284 -0.13 -29.47 14.51
CA ASN A 284 1.06 -30.21 14.07
C ASN A 284 2.26 -29.30 13.77
N LEU A 285 2.15 -27.99 14.03
CA LEU A 285 3.22 -27.03 13.81
C LEU A 285 4.00 -26.81 15.10
N LYS A 286 5.32 -26.76 14.96
CA LYS A 286 6.19 -26.25 16.03
C LYS A 286 6.37 -24.76 15.78
N ILE A 287 5.72 -23.94 16.59
CA ILE A 287 5.80 -22.48 16.53
C ILE A 287 6.41 -22.01 17.85
N ASP A 288 7.57 -21.36 17.77
CA ASP A 288 8.18 -20.66 18.89
C ASP A 288 8.42 -19.21 18.48
N LEU A 289 7.31 -18.49 18.29
CA LEU A 289 7.28 -17.14 17.73
C LEU A 289 7.58 -16.06 18.77
N PHE A 290 8.44 -15.12 18.39
CA PHE A 290 8.78 -13.93 19.14
C PHE A 290 8.81 -12.72 18.21
N GLY A 291 8.45 -11.54 18.71
CA GLY A 291 8.65 -10.27 18.01
C GLY A 291 9.70 -9.41 18.68
N ARG A 292 10.32 -8.51 17.93
CA ARG A 292 11.11 -7.41 18.51
C ARG A 292 10.31 -6.12 18.51
N ASP A 293 10.20 -5.49 19.67
CA ASP A 293 9.58 -4.18 19.78
C ASP A 293 10.50 -3.05 19.29
N ILE A 294 9.99 -1.81 19.32
CA ILE A 294 10.72 -0.61 18.89
C ILE A 294 12.01 -0.36 19.70
N ASP A 295 12.08 -0.88 20.93
CA ASP A 295 13.25 -0.77 21.83
C ASP A 295 14.21 -1.97 21.66
N GLY A 296 13.90 -2.87 20.72
CA GLY A 296 14.68 -4.07 20.43
C GLY A 296 14.48 -5.22 21.41
N LYS A 297 13.53 -5.10 22.35
CA LYS A 297 13.21 -6.15 23.32
C LYS A 297 12.37 -7.22 22.64
N GLU A 298 12.72 -8.47 22.96
CA GLU A 298 12.02 -9.63 22.46
C GLU A 298 10.76 -9.92 23.29
N ILE A 299 9.63 -10.13 22.61
CA ILE A 299 8.32 -10.38 23.21
C ILE A 299 7.75 -11.67 22.61
N LYS A 300 7.19 -12.55 23.44
CA LYS A 300 6.51 -13.76 22.97
C LYS A 300 5.19 -13.38 22.27
N LEU A 301 4.94 -13.95 21.10
CA LEU A 301 3.72 -13.69 20.31
C LEU A 301 2.82 -14.93 20.24
N ASP A 302 1.53 -14.69 20.06
CA ASP A 302 0.56 -15.74 19.71
C ASP A 302 0.80 -16.23 18.27
N ASP A 303 0.40 -17.47 17.97
CA ASP A 303 0.71 -18.15 16.70
C ASP A 303 0.26 -17.39 15.44
N PHE A 304 -0.85 -16.64 15.53
CA PHE A 304 -1.41 -15.83 14.44
C PHE A 304 -1.08 -14.33 14.57
N GLN A 305 -0.41 -13.92 15.65
CA GLN A 305 -0.11 -12.52 15.88
C GLN A 305 1.05 -12.08 15.00
N GLY A 306 0.73 -11.23 14.02
CA GLY A 306 1.70 -10.76 13.05
C GLY A 306 2.48 -9.51 13.45
N ASN A 307 2.07 -8.73 14.46
CA ASN A 307 2.74 -7.47 14.84
C ASN A 307 2.94 -7.36 16.37
N PRO A 308 4.18 -7.32 16.88
CA PRO A 308 4.46 -7.19 18.31
C PRO A 308 4.06 -5.83 18.91
N ASN A 309 4.00 -4.79 18.08
CA ASN A 309 3.86 -3.40 18.53
C ASN A 309 2.42 -2.87 18.43
N GLY A 310 1.51 -3.58 17.76
CA GLY A 310 0.16 -3.08 17.44
C GLY A 310 0.13 -1.87 16.50
N VAL A 311 1.29 -1.35 16.07
CA VAL A 311 1.41 -0.17 15.22
C VAL A 311 2.12 -0.55 13.91
N ILE A 312 1.36 -0.63 12.83
CA ILE A 312 1.79 -1.19 11.53
C ILE A 312 2.50 -0.12 10.67
N LEU A 313 2.18 1.16 10.86
CA LEU A 313 2.58 2.25 9.97
C LEU A 313 3.86 3.00 10.36
N ILE A 314 4.42 2.75 11.56
CA ILE A 314 5.49 3.59 12.11
C ILE A 314 6.87 2.98 11.90
N ALA A 315 7.06 1.67 12.10
CA ALA A 315 8.36 1.03 11.99
C ALA A 315 8.28 -0.35 11.32
N PRO A 316 9.37 -0.79 10.66
CA PRO A 316 9.61 -2.21 10.43
C PRO A 316 9.53 -2.97 11.74
N TYR A 317 9.00 -4.19 11.71
CA TYR A 317 9.03 -5.08 12.87
C TYR A 317 9.50 -6.47 12.46
N GLU A 318 10.11 -7.17 13.41
CA GLU A 318 10.71 -8.48 13.21
C GLU A 318 9.90 -9.54 13.93
N ASN A 319 9.70 -10.68 13.27
CA ASN A 319 9.10 -11.87 13.85
C ASN A 319 10.06 -13.04 13.65
N ILE A 320 10.49 -13.62 14.77
CA ILE A 320 11.47 -14.68 14.85
C ILE A 320 10.78 -15.96 15.30
N ASN A 321 10.80 -17.01 14.48
CA ASN A 321 10.33 -18.32 14.87
C ASN A 321 11.51 -19.24 15.20
N LYS A 322 11.80 -19.39 16.49
CA LYS A 322 12.94 -20.18 16.98
C LYS A 322 12.80 -21.68 16.74
N ALA A 323 11.61 -22.15 16.35
CA ALA A 323 11.40 -23.54 15.97
C ALA A 323 11.86 -23.83 14.52
N VAL A 324 12.07 -22.81 13.68
CA VAL A 324 12.58 -22.94 12.32
C VAL A 324 14.10 -23.04 12.35
N GLN A 325 14.67 -24.06 11.69
CA GLN A 325 16.11 -24.32 11.72
C GLN A 325 16.88 -23.67 10.59
N ASN A 326 16.23 -23.36 9.46
CA ASN A 326 16.86 -22.59 8.41
C ASN A 326 17.11 -21.19 8.96
N LYS A 327 18.34 -20.65 8.90
CA LYS A 327 18.61 -19.30 9.41
C LYS A 327 18.19 -18.21 8.43
N GLN A 328 17.23 -18.53 7.56
CA GLN A 328 16.84 -17.64 6.48
C GLN A 328 16.02 -16.47 7.01
N THR A 329 16.26 -15.31 6.41
CA THR A 329 15.56 -14.07 6.68
C THR A 329 14.79 -13.61 5.45
N CYS A 330 13.49 -13.36 5.59
CA CYS A 330 12.68 -12.71 4.57
C CYS A 330 12.42 -11.25 4.92
N LEU A 331 12.66 -10.34 3.98
CA LEU A 331 12.19 -8.96 4.05
C LEU A 331 10.88 -8.83 3.26
N LEU A 332 9.75 -8.73 3.97
CA LEU A 332 8.41 -8.62 3.40
C LEU A 332 7.92 -7.16 3.43
N ILE A 333 7.94 -6.52 2.27
CA ILE A 333 7.42 -5.17 2.06
C ILE A 333 6.02 -5.32 1.47
N GLY A 334 4.98 -5.20 2.29
CA GLY A 334 3.61 -5.53 1.91
C GLY A 334 2.59 -4.47 2.29
N ASP A 335 1.35 -4.62 1.87
CA ASP A 335 0.22 -3.87 2.43
C ASP A 335 -0.54 -4.72 3.46
N SER A 336 -1.82 -4.44 3.70
CA SER A 336 -2.64 -5.22 4.62
C SER A 336 -2.86 -6.67 4.18
N PHE A 337 -2.74 -6.99 2.88
CA PHE A 337 -2.80 -8.38 2.39
C PHE A 337 -1.66 -9.25 2.94
N SER A 338 -0.47 -8.65 3.13
CA SER A 338 0.66 -9.36 3.73
C SER A 338 0.47 -9.79 5.19
N GLU A 339 -0.58 -9.36 5.89
CA GLU A 339 -0.81 -9.72 7.30
C GLU A 339 -1.09 -11.21 7.48
N SER A 340 -2.08 -11.75 6.76
CA SER A 340 -2.38 -13.18 6.80
C SER A 340 -1.29 -14.00 6.11
N LEU A 341 -0.59 -13.43 5.11
CA LEU A 341 0.57 -14.07 4.49
C LEU A 341 1.72 -14.26 5.49
N SER A 342 1.89 -13.31 6.41
CA SER A 342 3.00 -13.33 7.37
C SER A 342 3.00 -14.58 8.24
N PHE A 343 1.82 -15.09 8.64
CA PHE A 343 1.70 -16.35 9.38
C PHE A 343 2.46 -17.51 8.68
N TYR A 344 2.30 -17.64 7.37
CA TYR A 344 2.99 -18.69 6.61
C TYR A 344 4.49 -18.44 6.53
N PHE A 345 4.90 -17.18 6.40
CA PHE A 345 6.32 -16.83 6.31
C PHE A 345 7.06 -17.13 7.62
N HIS A 346 6.48 -16.84 8.78
CA HIS A 346 7.09 -17.20 10.06
C HIS A 346 7.24 -18.71 10.25
N ASN A 347 6.56 -19.53 9.45
CA ASN A 347 6.73 -20.98 9.47
C ASN A 347 7.79 -21.47 8.49
N ASP A 348 8.13 -20.71 7.45
CA ASP A 348 9.18 -21.06 6.47
C ASP A 348 10.52 -20.37 6.72
N PHE A 349 10.53 -19.21 7.37
CA PHE A 349 11.72 -18.42 7.69
C PHE A 349 11.97 -18.37 9.19
N TYR A 350 13.23 -18.39 9.61
CA TYR A 350 13.59 -18.12 11.00
C TYR A 350 13.32 -16.68 11.38
N ASN A 351 13.59 -15.72 10.49
CA ASN A 351 13.28 -14.31 10.70
C ASN A 351 12.44 -13.76 9.54
N THR A 352 11.34 -13.08 9.86
CA THR A 352 10.56 -12.31 8.90
C THR A 352 10.54 -10.87 9.37
N VAL A 353 11.12 -9.99 8.55
CA VAL A 353 11.07 -8.54 8.75
C VAL A 353 9.93 -8.00 7.91
N ARG A 354 8.86 -7.51 8.54
CA ARG A 354 7.71 -6.96 7.82
C ARG A 354 7.71 -5.44 7.86
N ILE A 355 7.35 -4.86 6.72
CA ILE A 355 7.22 -3.42 6.51
C ILE A 355 5.92 -3.16 5.79
N HIS A 356 5.10 -2.27 6.34
CA HIS A 356 3.95 -1.76 5.62
C HIS A 356 4.40 -0.76 4.55
N SER A 357 3.94 -0.94 3.32
CA SER A 357 4.32 -0.10 2.17
C SER A 357 3.96 1.39 2.32
N GLY A 358 2.99 1.71 3.17
CA GLY A 358 2.64 3.09 3.55
C GLY A 358 3.52 3.72 4.65
N ASN A 359 4.41 2.97 5.28
CA ASN A 359 5.36 3.51 6.27
C ASN A 359 6.35 4.44 5.56
N THR A 360 6.58 5.65 6.11
CA THR A 360 7.47 6.66 5.49
C THR A 360 8.90 6.76 6.06
N SER A 361 9.30 5.84 6.93
CA SER A 361 10.50 5.95 7.77
C SER A 361 11.47 4.78 7.59
N TRP A 362 11.70 4.34 6.35
CA TRP A 362 12.66 3.26 6.04
C TRP A 362 13.39 3.46 4.70
N ASN A 363 14.57 2.88 4.59
CA ASN A 363 15.39 2.81 3.37
C ASN A 363 15.71 1.33 3.07
N LEU A 364 15.48 0.88 1.83
CA LEU A 364 15.80 -0.49 1.43
C LEU A 364 17.27 -0.87 1.65
N SER A 365 18.21 0.04 1.38
CA SER A 365 19.64 -0.22 1.57
C SER A 365 19.97 -0.47 3.05
N ASP A 366 19.47 0.38 3.94
CA ASP A 366 19.69 0.25 5.39
C ASP A 366 19.10 -1.07 5.92
N LEU A 367 17.94 -1.49 5.40
CA LEU A 367 17.31 -2.75 5.78
C LEU A 367 18.09 -3.96 5.28
N ILE A 368 18.61 -3.92 4.05
CA ILE A 368 19.48 -4.97 3.52
C ILE A 368 20.74 -5.09 4.36
N GLN A 369 21.36 -3.97 4.72
CA GLN A 369 22.56 -3.95 5.56
C GLN A 369 22.28 -4.42 6.99
N LYS A 370 21.12 -4.05 7.56
CA LYS A 370 20.77 -4.42 8.94
C LYS A 370 20.38 -5.88 9.07
N TYR A 371 19.56 -6.40 8.15
CA TYR A 371 18.89 -7.69 8.31
C TYR A 371 19.46 -8.80 7.43
N HIS A 372 20.27 -8.46 6.42
CA HIS A 372 20.86 -9.41 5.48
C HIS A 372 19.84 -10.44 4.94
N PRO A 373 18.75 -10.00 4.29
CA PRO A 373 17.69 -10.91 3.89
C PRO A 373 18.15 -11.86 2.78
N ASP A 374 17.71 -13.11 2.84
CA ASP A 374 17.88 -14.12 1.79
C ASP A 374 16.84 -13.99 0.68
N LEU A 375 15.73 -13.30 0.96
CA LEU A 375 14.67 -13.01 0.01
C LEU A 375 14.03 -11.66 0.34
N ILE A 376 13.79 -10.86 -0.69
CA ILE A 376 12.94 -9.66 -0.60
C ILE A 376 11.65 -9.92 -1.37
N VAL A 377 10.52 -9.83 -0.66
CA VAL A 377 9.18 -9.92 -1.25
C VAL A 377 8.52 -8.56 -1.19
N TYR A 378 8.16 -8.01 -2.34
CA TYR A 378 7.29 -6.84 -2.47
C TYR A 378 5.87 -7.29 -2.80
N GLU A 379 5.01 -7.31 -1.80
CA GLU A 379 3.60 -7.70 -1.91
C GLU A 379 2.73 -6.44 -2.09
N LYS A 380 1.80 -6.48 -3.05
CA LYS A 380 0.80 -5.43 -3.20
C LYS A 380 -0.48 -5.95 -3.82
N VAL A 381 -1.62 -5.44 -3.37
CA VAL A 381 -2.88 -5.59 -4.09
C VAL A 381 -2.92 -4.77 -5.39
N GLU A 382 -3.52 -5.33 -6.44
CA GLU A 382 -3.42 -4.77 -7.80
C GLU A 382 -3.95 -3.33 -7.94
N ARG A 383 -5.04 -2.94 -7.27
CA ARG A 383 -5.56 -1.56 -7.27
C ARG A 383 -4.54 -0.53 -6.80
N ASP A 384 -3.65 -0.91 -5.89
CA ASP A 384 -2.71 0.00 -5.23
C ASP A 384 -1.37 0.12 -5.99
N LEU A 385 -1.21 -0.58 -7.12
CA LEU A 385 0.01 -0.48 -7.93
C LEU A 385 0.27 0.94 -8.47
N LEU A 386 -0.77 1.79 -8.48
CA LEU A 386 -0.69 3.22 -8.81
C LEU A 386 0.08 4.06 -7.80
N TYR A 387 0.04 3.69 -6.52
CA TYR A 387 0.53 4.58 -5.49
C TYR A 387 2.06 4.56 -5.42
N PRO A 388 2.67 5.75 -5.30
CA PRO A 388 4.11 5.86 -5.16
C PRO A 388 4.58 5.19 -3.87
N LEU A 389 5.71 4.49 -3.94
CA LEU A 389 6.46 4.09 -2.75
C LEU A 389 7.26 5.30 -2.27
N VAL A 390 6.61 6.19 -1.52
CA VAL A 390 7.13 7.53 -1.16
C VAL A 390 8.56 7.48 -0.60
N ASN A 391 8.92 6.43 0.15
CA ASN A 391 10.28 6.30 0.72
C ASN A 391 11.35 5.93 -0.27
N PHE A 392 11.01 5.06 -1.21
CA PHE A 392 11.94 4.69 -2.25
C PHE A 392 12.23 5.88 -3.17
N GLN A 393 11.34 6.88 -3.20
CA GLN A 393 11.43 8.05 -4.08
C GLN A 393 12.23 9.23 -3.52
N THR A 394 12.84 9.14 -2.33
CA THR A 394 13.57 10.28 -1.73
C THR A 394 15.06 10.02 -1.57
N ILE A 395 15.46 8.84 -1.13
CA ILE A 395 16.87 8.51 -0.88
C ILE A 395 17.48 7.95 -2.17
N ALA A 396 18.66 8.44 -2.53
CA ALA A 396 19.45 7.90 -3.63
C ALA A 396 20.42 6.86 -3.09
N ASN A 397 20.34 5.64 -3.63
CA ASN A 397 21.18 4.54 -3.19
C ASN A 397 22.43 4.45 -4.04
N GLN A 398 23.57 4.20 -3.40
CA GLN A 398 24.80 3.89 -4.13
C GLN A 398 24.62 2.56 -4.88
N VAL A 399 25.11 2.52 -6.11
CA VAL A 399 25.04 1.33 -6.96
C VAL A 399 26.42 0.99 -7.52
N SER A 400 26.67 -0.30 -7.67
CA SER A 400 27.83 -0.80 -8.41
C SER A 400 27.36 -1.29 -9.78
N LEU A 401 27.71 -0.55 -10.83
CA LEU A 401 27.34 -0.86 -12.21
C LEU A 401 28.58 -0.88 -13.10
N GLU A 402 28.67 -1.89 -13.96
CA GLU A 402 29.60 -1.87 -15.08
C GLU A 402 29.02 -0.95 -16.16
N LEU A 403 29.60 0.25 -16.29
CA LEU A 403 29.18 1.20 -17.29
C LEU A 403 29.76 0.82 -18.67
N PRO A 404 28.96 0.91 -19.75
CA PRO A 404 29.47 0.75 -21.11
C PRO A 404 30.68 1.64 -21.40
N LYS A 405 31.63 1.12 -22.19
CA LYS A 405 32.87 1.86 -22.52
C LYS A 405 32.65 3.06 -23.43
N GLN A 406 31.58 3.03 -24.22
CA GLN A 406 31.20 4.11 -25.13
C GLN A 406 29.94 4.76 -24.57
N ALA A 407 29.95 6.09 -24.50
CA ALA A 407 28.82 6.87 -24.07
C ALA A 407 28.37 7.80 -25.21
N LEU A 408 27.07 7.82 -25.45
CA LEU A 408 26.40 8.84 -26.25
C LEU A 408 26.42 10.19 -25.51
N ALA A 409 26.21 11.27 -26.25
CA ALA A 409 26.02 12.58 -25.65
C ALA A 409 24.63 12.65 -24.99
N ALA A 410 24.59 12.68 -23.65
CA ALA A 410 23.36 12.98 -22.93
C ALA A 410 23.12 14.49 -22.87
N ARG A 411 21.87 14.88 -22.62
CA ARG A 411 21.50 16.24 -22.20
C ARG A 411 21.02 16.18 -20.76
N GLY A 412 21.39 17.15 -19.95
CA GLY A 412 20.93 17.21 -18.57
C GLY A 412 21.49 18.38 -17.80
N GLU A 413 20.80 18.74 -16.72
CA GLU A 413 21.17 19.83 -15.82
C GLU A 413 20.68 19.53 -14.41
N LEU A 414 21.31 20.15 -13.41
CA LEU A 414 20.85 20.14 -12.03
C LEU A 414 20.09 21.43 -11.72
N ASP A 415 18.83 21.29 -11.30
CA ASP A 415 18.10 22.41 -10.70
C ASP A 415 18.61 22.70 -9.29
N LYS A 416 19.10 21.65 -8.60
CA LYS A 416 19.56 21.74 -7.22
C LYS A 416 20.68 20.73 -6.96
N PHE A 417 21.76 21.21 -6.36
CA PHE A 417 22.79 20.42 -5.71
C PHE A 417 23.16 21.09 -4.39
N LYS A 418 22.50 20.71 -3.30
CA LYS A 418 22.66 21.34 -1.99
C LYS A 418 23.38 20.40 -1.04
N ILE A 419 24.58 20.78 -0.63
CA ILE A 419 25.37 20.08 0.39
C ILE A 419 24.91 20.57 1.77
N GLY A 420 24.34 19.66 2.56
CA GLY A 420 24.03 19.87 3.98
C GLY A 420 25.08 19.22 4.89
N PRO A 421 24.88 19.26 6.23
CA PRO A 421 25.80 18.64 7.18
C PRO A 421 25.89 17.12 6.99
N ASP A 422 24.76 16.43 6.87
CA ASP A 422 24.71 14.95 6.81
C ASP A 422 24.32 14.40 5.43
N THR A 423 23.75 15.23 4.55
CA THR A 423 23.18 14.78 3.27
C THR A 423 23.46 15.76 2.13
N ILE A 424 23.38 15.26 0.90
CA ILE A 424 23.39 16.04 -0.34
C ILE A 424 22.01 15.89 -0.99
N SER A 425 21.29 16.99 -1.16
CA SER A 425 20.00 17.01 -1.87
C SER A 425 20.21 17.37 -3.34
N VAL A 426 19.78 16.50 -4.24
CA VAL A 426 19.94 16.63 -5.68
C VAL A 426 18.59 16.58 -6.39
N ASN A 427 18.38 17.47 -7.36
CA ASN A 427 17.24 17.46 -8.29
C ASN A 427 17.74 17.97 -9.65
N GLY A 428 17.28 17.35 -10.72
CA GLY A 428 17.62 17.74 -12.08
C GLY A 428 16.84 16.96 -13.13
N TRP A 429 17.39 16.94 -14.33
CA TRP A 429 16.89 16.13 -15.43
C TRP A 429 18.04 15.66 -16.31
N ALA A 430 17.87 14.48 -16.91
CA ALA A 430 18.79 13.97 -17.91
C ALA A 430 18.10 12.99 -18.86
N TYR A 431 18.47 13.02 -20.14
CA TYR A 431 18.04 12.04 -21.14
C TYR A 431 19.07 11.91 -22.26
N ILE A 432 18.92 10.85 -23.07
CA ILE A 432 19.67 10.64 -24.31
C ILE A 432 18.76 11.08 -25.47
N PRO A 433 19.19 12.01 -26.35
CA PRO A 433 18.41 12.39 -27.52
C PRO A 433 18.01 11.18 -28.39
N ASP A 434 16.88 11.29 -29.06
CA ASP A 434 16.25 10.28 -29.93
C ASP A 434 15.79 8.99 -29.23
N LEU A 435 16.01 8.87 -27.91
CA LEU A 435 15.54 7.75 -27.10
C LEU A 435 14.30 8.13 -26.26
N ASP A 436 13.57 7.11 -25.82
CA ASP A 436 12.43 7.28 -24.92
C ASP A 436 12.92 7.48 -23.48
N ALA A 437 12.80 8.70 -22.94
CA ALA A 437 13.25 9.03 -21.60
C ALA A 437 12.44 8.31 -20.50
N GLY A 438 11.26 7.79 -20.82
CA GLY A 438 10.47 6.94 -19.95
C GLY A 438 11.18 5.65 -19.56
N ASN A 439 11.97 5.09 -20.48
CA ASN A 439 12.76 3.87 -20.26
C ASN A 439 14.13 4.13 -19.62
N GLY A 440 14.61 5.37 -19.64
CA GLY A 440 15.93 5.75 -19.14
C GLY A 440 16.01 5.78 -17.61
N GLU A 441 17.09 5.28 -17.03
CA GLU A 441 17.44 5.43 -15.62
C GLU A 441 18.55 6.46 -15.47
N VAL A 442 18.40 7.40 -14.54
CA VAL A 442 19.39 8.44 -14.29
C VAL A 442 20.23 8.09 -13.08
N PHE A 443 21.53 8.21 -13.22
CA PHE A 443 22.51 8.05 -12.14
C PHE A 443 23.32 9.32 -11.99
N LEU A 444 23.58 9.70 -10.75
CA LEU A 444 24.52 10.75 -10.41
C LEU A 444 25.89 10.12 -10.22
N LYS A 445 26.87 10.59 -10.98
CA LYS A 445 28.27 10.16 -10.90
C LYS A 445 29.09 11.24 -10.21
N LEU A 446 29.61 10.93 -9.03
CA LEU A 446 30.55 11.78 -8.29
C LEU A 446 31.96 11.22 -8.48
N SER A 447 32.87 12.02 -9.02
CA SER A 447 34.25 11.60 -9.30
C SER A 447 35.25 12.41 -8.48
N MET A 448 36.11 11.71 -7.71
CA MET A 448 37.17 12.29 -6.91
C MET A 448 38.51 11.64 -7.30
N GLY A 449 39.31 12.37 -8.09
CA GLY A 449 40.51 11.81 -8.70
C GLY A 449 40.16 10.63 -9.61
N THR A 450 40.65 9.43 -9.27
CA THR A 450 40.36 8.18 -10.00
C THR A 450 39.17 7.40 -9.43
N HIS A 451 38.61 7.83 -8.29
CA HIS A 451 37.50 7.14 -7.65
C HIS A 451 36.16 7.69 -8.15
N THR A 452 35.20 6.80 -8.36
CA THR A 452 33.86 7.14 -8.84
C THR A 452 32.81 6.53 -7.93
N TYR A 453 31.80 7.33 -7.58
CA TYR A 453 30.64 6.93 -6.80
C TYR A 453 29.40 7.15 -7.65
N LEU A 454 28.59 6.11 -7.85
CA LEU A 454 27.35 6.17 -8.63
C LEU A 454 26.16 6.04 -7.70
N TYR A 455 25.20 6.94 -7.86
CA TYR A 455 23.94 6.92 -7.13
C TYR A 455 22.77 6.79 -8.08
N SER A 456 21.90 5.80 -7.84
CA SER A 456 20.63 5.65 -8.55
C SER A 456 19.69 6.77 -8.14
N MET A 457 19.25 7.56 -9.10
CA MET A 457 18.35 8.69 -8.86
C MET A 457 16.88 8.27 -9.06
N ASN A 458 15.99 8.89 -8.31
CA ASN A 458 14.57 8.58 -8.34
C ASN A 458 13.90 9.32 -9.48
N LYS A 459 13.32 8.59 -10.43
CA LYS A 459 12.61 9.17 -11.58
C LYS A 459 11.41 9.97 -11.11
N MET A 460 11.23 11.16 -11.69
CA MET A 460 10.10 12.03 -11.43
C MET A 460 9.66 12.76 -12.70
N GLN A 461 8.41 13.21 -12.71
CA GLN A 461 7.91 14.03 -13.81
C GLN A 461 8.49 15.44 -13.75
N LYS A 462 8.89 15.96 -14.92
CA LYS A 462 9.36 17.32 -15.16
C LYS A 462 8.83 17.81 -16.50
N GLN A 463 7.56 18.24 -16.50
CA GLN A 463 6.83 18.67 -17.69
C GLN A 463 7.56 19.78 -18.49
N SER A 464 8.33 20.63 -17.82
CA SER A 464 9.08 21.70 -18.48
C SER A 464 10.13 21.18 -19.47
N VAL A 465 10.71 20.00 -19.26
CA VAL A 465 11.68 19.42 -20.19
C VAL A 465 10.98 19.00 -21.49
N ASN A 466 9.82 18.35 -21.38
CA ASN A 466 9.03 17.99 -22.56
C ASN A 466 8.58 19.23 -23.36
N LEU A 467 8.26 20.33 -22.68
CA LEU A 467 7.90 21.59 -23.34
C LEU A 467 9.10 22.23 -24.07
N ALA A 468 10.28 22.23 -23.45
CA ALA A 468 11.48 22.86 -24.01
C ALA A 468 12.13 22.03 -25.13
N PHE A 469 12.05 20.70 -25.05
CA PHE A 469 12.80 19.78 -25.90
C PHE A 469 11.92 18.81 -26.66
N LYS A 470 10.65 19.16 -26.92
CA LYS A 470 9.62 18.26 -27.50
C LYS A 470 10.06 17.46 -28.74
N GLN A 471 11.03 17.96 -29.50
CA GLN A 471 11.53 17.31 -30.73
C GLN A 471 12.65 16.30 -30.47
N ASP A 472 13.20 16.23 -29.26
CA ASP A 472 14.40 15.45 -28.94
C ASP A 472 14.11 14.01 -28.56
N GLY A 473 12.84 13.61 -28.39
CA GLY A 473 12.51 12.23 -27.99
C GLY A 473 11.07 12.05 -27.50
N LYS A 474 10.84 10.90 -26.85
CA LYS A 474 9.54 10.53 -26.25
C LYS A 474 9.60 10.59 -24.73
N HIS A 475 8.46 10.83 -24.10
CA HIS A 475 8.29 10.90 -22.64
C HIS A 475 9.37 11.75 -21.93
N LEU A 476 9.76 12.88 -22.52
CA LEU A 476 10.82 13.73 -21.96
C LEU A 476 10.43 14.34 -20.61
N ASP A 477 9.15 14.36 -20.27
CA ASP A 477 8.68 14.69 -18.94
C ASP A 477 9.13 13.65 -17.91
N LEU A 478 9.47 12.42 -18.29
CA LEU A 478 10.03 11.38 -17.39
C LEU A 478 11.56 11.40 -17.29
N SER A 479 12.22 12.45 -17.81
CA SER A 479 13.67 12.66 -17.68
C SER A 479 14.08 13.28 -16.33
N GLY A 480 13.11 13.76 -15.55
CA GLY A 480 13.34 14.36 -14.25
C GLY A 480 13.83 13.34 -13.23
N PHE A 481 14.65 13.79 -12.28
CA PHE A 481 15.07 12.96 -11.17
C PHE A 481 15.28 13.76 -9.88
N ASN A 482 15.19 13.08 -8.74
CA ASN A 482 15.64 13.60 -7.46
C ASN A 482 16.42 12.54 -6.67
N GLY A 483 17.06 12.99 -5.59
CA GLY A 483 17.66 12.08 -4.63
C GLY A 483 18.32 12.79 -3.46
N THR A 484 18.29 12.14 -2.31
CA THR A 484 19.07 12.53 -1.13
C THR A 484 20.15 11.50 -0.90
N ILE A 485 21.40 11.94 -0.95
CA ILE A 485 22.59 11.12 -0.76
C ILE A 485 23.10 11.31 0.66
N SER A 486 23.41 10.23 1.36
CA SER A 486 24.10 10.25 2.64
C SER A 486 25.56 10.68 2.45
N ARG A 487 26.02 11.65 3.26
CA ARG A 487 27.43 12.08 3.23
C ARG A 487 28.36 11.12 3.95
N LYS A 488 27.84 10.23 4.79
CA LYS A 488 28.66 9.23 5.52
C LYS A 488 29.40 8.29 4.57
N ASP A 489 28.87 8.14 3.36
CA ASP A 489 29.38 7.22 2.33
C ASP A 489 30.38 7.90 1.37
N LEU A 490 30.68 9.20 1.58
CA LEU A 490 31.55 9.99 0.72
C LEU A 490 32.72 10.62 1.50
N PRO A 491 33.97 10.37 1.11
CA PRO A 491 35.12 11.03 1.75
C PRO A 491 35.15 12.54 1.47
N SER A 492 35.76 13.31 2.37
CA SER A 492 36.02 14.73 2.13
C SER A 492 36.97 14.92 0.94
N GLY A 493 36.66 15.88 0.06
CA GLY A 493 37.41 16.09 -1.16
C GLY A 493 36.69 16.96 -2.19
N LEU A 494 37.32 17.09 -3.35
CA LEU A 494 36.80 17.84 -4.49
C LEU A 494 36.20 16.88 -5.52
N TYR A 495 34.92 17.06 -5.83
CA TYR A 495 34.16 16.18 -6.71
C TYR A 495 33.78 16.86 -8.02
N LYS A 496 33.96 16.13 -9.12
CA LYS A 496 33.28 16.40 -10.39
C LYS A 496 31.96 15.64 -10.41
N VAL A 497 30.95 16.23 -11.07
CA VAL A 497 29.61 15.64 -11.15
C VAL A 497 29.25 15.42 -12.62
N SER A 498 28.85 14.20 -12.94
CA SER A 498 28.23 13.86 -14.22
C SER A 498 26.85 13.26 -14.00
N LEU A 499 25.99 13.39 -15.01
CA LEU A 499 24.73 12.67 -15.11
C LEU A 499 24.92 11.54 -16.12
N ILE A 500 24.65 10.32 -15.68
CA ILE A 500 24.64 9.13 -16.53
C ILE A 500 23.18 8.75 -16.78
N VAL A 501 22.84 8.43 -18.01
CA VAL A 501 21.55 7.87 -18.39
C VAL A 501 21.78 6.49 -18.98
N LEU A 502 21.14 5.46 -18.43
CA LEU A 502 21.11 4.13 -19.03
C LEU A 502 19.74 3.89 -19.64
N ASN A 503 19.69 3.50 -20.91
CA ASN A 503 18.44 3.22 -21.62
C ASN A 503 18.59 1.93 -22.45
N GLY A 504 18.22 0.80 -21.86
CA GLY A 504 18.55 -0.51 -22.43
C GLY A 504 20.05 -0.76 -22.37
N GLU A 505 20.66 -1.05 -23.53
CA GLU A 505 22.11 -1.24 -23.67
C GLU A 505 22.87 0.07 -23.89
N GLU A 506 22.15 1.16 -24.18
CA GLU A 506 22.74 2.46 -24.45
C GLU A 506 23.05 3.23 -23.16
N MET A 507 24.20 3.90 -23.17
CA MET A 507 24.63 4.80 -22.09
C MET A 507 24.84 6.19 -22.67
N GLY A 508 24.33 7.20 -21.97
CA GLY A 508 24.70 8.59 -22.20
C GLY A 508 25.36 9.20 -20.98
N GLU A 509 26.31 10.11 -21.18
CA GLU A 509 26.95 10.87 -20.10
C GLU A 509 26.95 12.37 -20.45
N THR A 510 26.71 13.21 -19.46
CA THR A 510 26.97 14.65 -19.52
C THR A 510 27.69 15.10 -18.24
N GLU A 511 28.91 15.64 -18.37
CA GLU A 511 29.65 16.25 -17.26
C GLU A 511 29.11 17.66 -17.00
N LEU A 512 28.83 17.99 -15.74
CA LEU A 512 28.33 19.29 -15.35
C LEU A 512 29.48 20.27 -15.09
N PRO A 513 29.28 21.58 -15.35
CA PRO A 513 30.32 22.56 -15.15
C PRO A 513 30.66 22.74 -13.65
N GLY A 514 31.96 22.75 -13.33
CA GLY A 514 32.48 23.08 -12.01
C GLY A 514 32.86 21.87 -11.14
N THR A 515 33.21 22.16 -9.89
CA THR A 515 33.63 21.17 -8.89
C THR A 515 33.02 21.49 -7.54
N TYR A 516 32.69 20.46 -6.76
CA TYR A 516 32.00 20.58 -5.47
C TYR A 516 32.89 20.08 -4.34
N THR A 517 33.10 20.90 -3.32
CA THR A 517 33.90 20.52 -2.14
C THR A 517 32.99 19.88 -1.09
N LEU A 518 33.30 18.65 -0.68
CA LEU A 518 32.75 18.03 0.51
C LEU A 518 33.78 18.16 1.63
N SER A 519 33.44 18.91 2.68
CA SER A 519 34.30 19.17 3.84
C SER A 519 34.09 18.16 4.96
#